data_AF-A0A7S6S5R5-F1
#
_entry.id   AF-A0A7S6S5R5-F1
#
_cell.length_a   1.000
_cell.length_b   1.000
_cell.length_c   1.000
_cell.angle_alpha   90.00
_cell.angle_beta   90.00
_cell.angle_gamma   90.00
#
_symmetry.space_group_name_H-M   'P 1'
#
loop_
_entity.id
_entity.type
_entity.pdbx_description
1 polymer ?
#
loop_
_entity_poly.entity_id
_entity_poly.type
_entity_poly.pdbx_seq_one_letter_code
_entity_poly.pdbx_strand_id
1 'polypeptide(L)'
;MSDDKTAADPDDAEVLDKFRNLLGKYQNQGKITGSMPSNNVSATGNTISHETNPIPLLTEIVTLHPAVIHRQPARLTPIRQILDAALEEAQIEMDAQSRKALARALETRLAKQIK
;
A
#
# COMPACT_ATOMS: atom_id res chain seq x y z
N MET A 1 33.57 41.18 -4.67
CA MET A 1 32.31 40.65 -4.09
C MET A 1 31.44 40.30 -5.26
N SER A 2 31.02 39.03 -5.36
CA SER A 2 30.40 38.47 -6.55
C SER A 2 28.95 38.92 -6.66
N ASP A 3 28.63 39.63 -7.74
CA ASP A 3 27.27 39.99 -8.11
C ASP A 3 26.54 38.70 -8.55
N ASP A 4 25.78 38.12 -7.63
CA ASP A 4 24.87 37.02 -7.89
C ASP A 4 23.72 37.53 -8.77
N LYS A 5 23.93 37.44 -10.08
CA LYS A 5 22.91 37.72 -11.09
C LYS A 5 21.79 36.70 -10.89
N THR A 6 20.69 37.17 -10.33
CA THR A 6 19.34 36.60 -10.47
C THR A 6 18.93 36.61 -11.95
N ALA A 7 19.62 35.84 -12.78
CA ALA A 7 19.09 35.38 -14.03
C ALA A 7 18.03 34.34 -13.64
N ALA A 8 16.76 34.72 -13.72
CA ALA A 8 15.67 33.76 -13.64
C ALA A 8 16.00 32.66 -14.65
N ASP A 9 16.33 31.47 -14.12
CA ASP A 9 16.63 30.32 -14.93
C ASP A 9 15.38 30.07 -15.80
N PRO A 10 15.50 29.92 -17.13
CA PRO A 10 14.35 29.52 -17.96
C PRO A 10 13.62 28.30 -17.41
N ASP A 11 14.32 27.44 -16.67
CA ASP A 11 13.75 26.27 -15.99
C ASP A 11 12.80 26.65 -14.83
N ASP A 12 13.06 27.75 -14.11
CA ASP A 12 12.20 28.21 -13.00
C ASP A 12 10.82 28.66 -13.52
N ALA A 13 10.78 29.30 -14.69
CA ALA A 13 9.53 29.70 -15.33
C ALA A 13 8.71 28.47 -15.73
N GLU A 14 9.36 27.43 -16.26
CA GLU A 14 8.71 26.16 -16.63
C GLU A 14 8.18 25.42 -15.39
N VAL A 15 8.94 25.42 -14.28
CA VAL A 15 8.52 24.80 -13.01
C VAL A 15 7.28 25.49 -12.44
N LEU A 16 7.24 26.83 -12.45
CA LEU A 16 6.07 27.58 -11.97
C LEU A 16 4.83 27.35 -12.84
N ASP A 17 5.01 27.17 -14.15
CA ASP A 17 3.88 26.90 -15.06
C ASP A 17 3.33 25.48 -14.88
N LYS A 18 4.21 24.48 -14.70
CA LYS A 18 3.81 23.11 -14.33
C LYS A 18 3.06 23.08 -12.99
N PHE A 19 3.53 23.84 -11.99
CA PHE A 19 2.90 23.91 -10.68
C PHE A 19 1.49 24.52 -10.75
N ARG A 20 1.32 25.62 -11.50
CA ARG A 20 0.00 26.23 -11.73
C ARG A 20 -0.95 25.30 -12.47
N ASN A 21 -0.45 24.59 -13.48
CA ASN A 21 -1.23 23.58 -14.20
C ASN A 21 -1.66 22.42 -13.28
N LEU A 22 -0.81 22.01 -12.34
CA LEU A 22 -1.16 20.97 -11.37
C LEU A 22 -2.26 21.43 -10.40
N LEU A 23 -2.12 22.63 -9.83
CA LEU A 23 -3.15 23.24 -8.97
C LEU A 23 -4.49 23.36 -9.69
N GLY A 24 -4.50 23.86 -10.93
CA GLY A 24 -5.72 23.99 -11.73
C GLY A 24 -6.42 22.65 -11.99
N LYS A 25 -5.65 21.57 -12.21
CA LYS A 25 -6.20 20.22 -12.42
C LYS A 25 -6.92 19.69 -11.18
N TYR A 26 -6.42 19.94 -9.98
CA TYR A 26 -6.98 19.36 -8.76
C TYR A 26 -7.97 20.28 -8.01
N GLN A 27 -7.93 21.59 -8.26
CA GLN A 27 -8.81 22.56 -7.58
C GLN A 27 -10.31 22.34 -7.90
N ASN A 28 -10.64 21.74 -9.04
CA ASN A 28 -12.02 21.50 -9.47
C ASN A 28 -12.48 20.03 -9.37
N GLN A 29 -11.57 19.09 -9.05
CA GLN A 29 -11.92 17.67 -8.93
C GLN A 29 -12.73 17.33 -7.66
N GLY A 30 -12.91 18.29 -6.74
CA GLY A 30 -13.74 18.16 -5.55
C GLY A 30 -15.25 18.36 -5.76
N LYS A 31 -15.71 18.75 -6.95
CA LYS A 31 -17.16 18.81 -7.26
C LYS A 31 -17.60 17.57 -8.04
N ILE A 32 -17.50 16.41 -7.39
CA ILE A 32 -18.20 15.21 -7.84
C ILE A 32 -19.69 15.36 -7.53
N THR A 33 -20.44 15.98 -8.44
CA THR A 33 -21.87 15.72 -8.57
C THR A 33 -22.02 14.30 -9.08
N GLY A 34 -22.02 13.33 -8.16
CA GLY A 34 -22.21 11.92 -8.48
C GLY A 34 -23.66 11.62 -8.83
N SER A 35 -24.01 11.78 -10.11
CA SER A 35 -25.14 11.09 -10.72
C SER A 35 -24.85 9.59 -10.69
N MET A 36 -25.66 8.84 -9.94
CA MET A 36 -25.54 7.39 -9.79
C MET A 36 -26.14 6.68 -11.02
N PRO A 37 -25.40 5.78 -11.70
CA PRO A 37 -26.00 4.88 -12.67
C PRO A 37 -26.77 3.77 -11.94
N SER A 38 -28.05 3.69 -12.26
CA SER A 38 -28.96 2.62 -11.88
C SER A 38 -28.49 1.29 -12.48
N ASN A 39 -27.93 0.40 -11.67
CA ASN A 39 -27.77 -1.00 -12.02
C ASN A 39 -28.52 -1.87 -11.02
N ASN A 40 -29.71 -2.29 -11.42
CA ASN A 40 -30.48 -3.36 -10.79
C ASN A 40 -29.65 -4.65 -10.78
N VAL A 41 -29.21 -5.09 -9.61
CA VAL A 41 -28.95 -6.51 -9.38
C VAL A 41 -29.53 -6.88 -8.02
N SER A 42 -30.60 -7.68 -8.08
CA SER A 42 -31.29 -8.26 -6.95
C SER A 42 -30.35 -9.18 -6.17
N ALA A 43 -30.12 -8.87 -4.90
CA ALA A 43 -29.58 -9.80 -3.91
C ALA A 43 -30.30 -9.55 -2.58
N THR A 44 -31.22 -10.45 -2.30
CA THR A 44 -31.96 -10.61 -1.05
C THR A 44 -31.04 -10.68 0.18
N GLY A 45 -31.34 -9.89 1.21
CA GLY A 45 -30.96 -10.21 2.59
C GLY A 45 -30.30 -9.09 3.40
N ASN A 46 -31.09 -8.55 4.33
CA ASN A 46 -30.70 -7.76 5.51
C ASN A 46 -30.40 -6.27 5.30
N THR A 47 -31.45 -5.49 5.51
CA THR A 47 -31.44 -4.06 5.85
C THR A 47 -30.57 -3.82 7.09
N ILE A 48 -29.36 -3.32 6.91
CA ILE A 48 -28.71 -2.48 7.92
C ILE A 48 -28.64 -1.10 7.30
N SER A 49 -29.57 -0.26 7.73
CA SER A 49 -29.59 1.18 7.50
C SER A 49 -28.19 1.71 7.75
N HIS A 50 -27.52 2.22 6.72
CA HIS A 50 -26.28 2.96 6.88
C HIS A 50 -26.64 4.35 7.43
N GLU A 51 -27.10 4.37 8.68
CA GLU A 51 -27.31 5.59 9.43
C GLU A 51 -25.93 6.21 9.66
N THR A 52 -25.80 7.49 9.33
CA THR A 52 -24.63 8.32 9.64
C THR A 52 -24.41 8.34 11.13
N ASN A 53 -23.70 7.35 11.66
CA ASN A 53 -23.35 7.28 13.07
C ASN A 53 -22.40 8.44 13.41
N PRO A 54 -22.79 9.40 14.26
CA PRO A 54 -21.92 10.48 14.69
C PRO A 54 -20.73 9.93 15.48
N ILE A 55 -19.57 10.55 15.32
CA ILE A 55 -18.36 10.19 16.09
C ILE A 55 -18.67 10.39 17.58
N PRO A 56 -18.50 9.37 18.44
CA PRO A 56 -18.85 9.46 19.84
C PRO A 56 -18.01 10.53 20.56
N LEU A 57 -18.67 11.28 21.46
CA LEU A 57 -18.04 12.32 22.27
C LEU A 57 -17.31 11.69 23.48
N LEU A 58 -16.35 12.42 24.06
CA LEU A 58 -15.51 11.95 25.19
C LEU A 58 -16.30 11.47 26.43
N THR A 59 -17.58 11.83 26.52
CA THR A 59 -18.48 11.46 27.63
C THR A 59 -19.22 10.14 27.40
N GLU A 60 -19.11 9.54 26.21
CA GLU A 60 -19.85 8.34 25.84
C GLU A 60 -19.01 7.07 25.98
N ILE A 61 -19.61 6.02 26.54
CA ILE A 61 -18.94 4.73 26.73
C ILE A 61 -19.10 3.91 25.44
N VAL A 62 -18.03 3.81 24.67
CA VAL A 62 -18.00 3.00 23.45
C VAL A 62 -17.65 1.56 23.80
N THR A 63 -18.59 0.65 23.59
CA THR A 63 -18.35 -0.79 23.78
C THR A 63 -17.86 -1.38 22.46
N LEU A 64 -16.55 -1.60 22.35
CA LEU A 64 -15.95 -2.23 21.18
C LEU A 64 -16.17 -3.74 21.25
N HIS A 65 -16.71 -4.33 20.18
CA HIS A 65 -16.73 -5.77 20.06
C HIS A 65 -15.28 -6.27 19.95
N PRO A 66 -14.89 -7.34 20.68
CA PRO A 66 -13.57 -7.91 20.55
C PRO A 66 -13.34 -8.26 19.07
N ALA A 67 -12.41 -7.57 18.43
CA ALA A 67 -12.02 -7.92 17.07
C ALA A 67 -11.49 -9.35 17.13
N VAL A 68 -12.09 -10.25 16.35
CA VAL A 68 -11.52 -11.59 16.14
C VAL A 68 -10.21 -11.39 15.39
N ILE A 69 -9.11 -11.28 16.12
CA ILE A 69 -7.77 -11.16 15.55
C ILE A 69 -7.44 -12.52 14.95
N HIS A 70 -7.71 -12.66 13.65
CA HIS A 70 -7.26 -13.82 12.89
C HIS A 70 -5.73 -13.88 13.00
N ARG A 71 -5.20 -15.05 13.39
CA ARG A 71 -3.75 -15.23 13.44
C ARG A 71 -3.17 -14.99 12.06
N GLN A 72 -2.20 -14.09 11.98
CA GLN A 72 -1.48 -13.87 10.73
C GLN A 72 -0.81 -15.18 10.31
N PRO A 73 -0.98 -15.63 9.06
CA PRO A 73 -0.32 -16.82 8.57
C PRO A 73 1.20 -16.67 8.71
N ALA A 74 1.88 -17.78 9.00
CA ALA A 74 3.32 -17.79 9.19
C ALA A 74 4.00 -17.23 7.93
N ARG A 75 4.65 -16.07 8.07
CA ARG A 75 5.40 -15.45 6.98
C ARG A 75 6.60 -16.34 6.65
N LEU A 76 6.88 -16.50 5.36
CA LEU A 76 8.11 -17.14 4.91
C LEU A 76 9.32 -16.35 5.41
N THR A 77 10.43 -17.04 5.67
CA THR A 77 11.68 -16.36 6.04
C THR A 77 12.20 -15.55 4.85
N PRO A 78 12.92 -14.44 5.08
CA PRO A 78 13.44 -13.61 3.97
C PRO A 78 14.30 -14.40 2.98
N ILE A 79 15.12 -15.33 3.47
CA ILE A 79 15.95 -16.20 2.63
C ILE A 79 15.08 -17.12 1.76
N ARG A 80 13.97 -17.63 2.29
CA ARG A 80 13.04 -18.44 1.51
C ARG A 80 12.39 -17.63 0.39
N GLN A 81 12.00 -16.38 0.66
CA GLN A 81 11.42 -15.50 -0.35
C GLN A 81 12.41 -15.17 -1.48
N ILE A 82 13.66 -14.85 -1.13
CA ILE A 82 14.72 -14.56 -2.11
C ILE A 82 15.00 -15.81 -2.96
N LEU A 83 15.10 -16.99 -2.33
CA LEU A 83 15.31 -18.23 -3.04
C LEU A 83 14.13 -18.55 -3.99
N ASP A 84 12.90 -18.39 -3.52
CA ASP A 84 11.71 -18.66 -4.35
C ASP A 84 11.67 -17.73 -5.57
N ALA A 85 11.97 -16.43 -5.39
CA ALA A 85 12.05 -15.46 -6.49
C ALA A 85 13.20 -15.79 -7.47
N ALA A 86 14.37 -16.17 -6.98
CA ALA A 86 15.51 -16.51 -7.83
C ALA A 86 15.27 -17.79 -8.65
N LEU A 87 14.56 -18.77 -8.09
CA LEU A 87 14.18 -19.99 -8.81
C LEU A 87 13.13 -19.72 -9.89
N GLU A 88 12.18 -18.83 -9.60
CA GLU A 88 11.20 -18.36 -10.57
C GLU A 88 11.88 -17.60 -11.71
N GLU A 89 12.79 -16.68 -11.40
CA GLU A 89 13.56 -15.92 -12.38
C GLU A 89 14.44 -16.81 -13.27
N ALA A 90 15.10 -17.80 -12.66
CA ALA A 90 15.94 -18.76 -13.38
C ALA A 90 15.15 -19.87 -14.09
N GLN A 91 13.82 -19.91 -13.94
CA GLN A 91 12.95 -20.98 -14.44
C GLN A 91 13.39 -22.39 -14.01
N ILE A 92 13.95 -22.50 -12.80
CA ILE A 92 14.41 -23.77 -12.24
C ILE A 92 13.28 -24.37 -11.42
N GLU A 93 12.75 -25.49 -11.89
CA GLU A 93 11.81 -26.28 -11.10
C GLU A 93 12.55 -27.04 -10.00
N MET A 94 12.14 -26.83 -8.75
CA MET A 94 12.67 -27.54 -7.60
C MET A 94 11.54 -27.95 -6.66
N ASP A 95 11.62 -29.18 -6.16
CA ASP A 95 10.61 -29.72 -5.25
C ASP A 95 10.53 -28.93 -3.94
N ALA A 96 9.36 -28.94 -3.31
CA ALA A 96 9.10 -28.13 -2.12
C ALA A 96 10.02 -28.46 -0.94
N GLN A 97 10.46 -29.72 -0.82
CA GLN A 97 11.28 -30.20 0.28
C GLN A 97 12.75 -29.80 0.09
N SER A 98 13.31 -29.97 -1.11
CA SER A 98 14.64 -29.50 -1.48
C SER A 98 14.74 -27.99 -1.37
N ARG A 99 13.71 -27.27 -1.82
CA ARG A 99 13.61 -25.81 -1.66
C ARG A 99 13.64 -25.40 -0.19
N LYS A 100 13.04 -26.21 0.70
CA LYS A 100 13.02 -25.95 2.16
C LYS A 100 14.36 -26.27 2.80
N ALA A 101 14.96 -27.39 2.42
CA ALA A 101 16.29 -27.80 2.87
C ALA A 101 17.35 -26.77 2.45
N LEU A 102 17.29 -26.29 1.21
CA LEU A 102 18.20 -25.28 0.69
C LEU A 102 18.07 -23.95 1.42
N ALA A 103 16.83 -23.45 1.62
CA ALA A 103 16.60 -22.24 2.40
C ALA A 103 17.16 -22.35 3.83
N ARG A 104 16.97 -23.50 4.50
CA ARG A 104 17.53 -23.77 5.84
C ARG A 104 19.05 -23.84 5.87
N ALA A 105 19.66 -24.46 4.86
CA ALA A 105 21.11 -24.52 4.74
C ALA A 105 21.71 -23.11 4.55
N LEU A 106 21.08 -22.28 3.72
CA LEU A 106 21.47 -20.89 3.49
C LEU A 106 21.34 -20.04 4.77
N GLU A 107 20.22 -20.17 5.50
CA GLU A 107 20.03 -19.52 6.80
C GLU A 107 21.14 -19.87 7.78
N THR A 108 21.45 -21.17 7.91
CA THR A 108 22.48 -21.66 8.85
C THR A 108 23.87 -21.14 8.45
N ARG A 109 24.18 -21.12 7.16
CA ARG A 109 25.44 -20.61 6.65
C ARG A 109 25.58 -19.11 6.90
N LEU A 110 24.53 -18.33 6.65
CA LEU A 110 24.56 -16.89 6.88
C LEU A 110 24.76 -16.56 8.36
N ALA A 111 24.05 -17.27 9.25
CA ALA A 111 24.22 -17.13 10.69
C ALA A 111 25.65 -17.44 11.16
N LYS A 112 26.33 -18.39 10.51
CA LYS A 112 27.74 -18.72 10.81
C LYS A 112 28.72 -17.66 10.33
N GLN A 113 28.41 -16.91 9.27
CA GLN A 113 29.31 -15.90 8.70
C GLN A 113 29.25 -14.54 9.41
N ILE A 114 28.17 -14.27 10.14
CA ILE A 114 27.98 -13.01 10.90
C ILE A 114 28.67 -13.07 12.28
N LYS A 115 29.26 -14.21 12.64
CA LYS A 115 29.88 -14.47 13.95
C LYS A 115 31.39 -14.47 13.85
#